data_AF-A0A9E3QGV2-F1
#
_entry.id   AF-A0A9E3QGV2-F1
#
_cell.length_a   1.000
_cell.length_b   1.000
_cell.length_c   1.000
_cell.angle_alpha   90.00
_cell.angle_beta   90.00
_cell.angle_gamma   90.00
#
_symmetry.space_group_name_H-M   'P 1'
#
loop_
_entity.id
_entity.type
_entity.pdbx_description
1 polymer ?
#
loop_
_entity_poly.entity_id
_entity_poly.type
_entity_poly.pdbx_seq_one_letter_code
_entity_poly.pdbx_strand_id
1 'polypeptide(L)'
;FFGARARGGLATSLALALLAGKGFDDLSHRPRPGRALVGFVLIAAAWIASVVLFIELALPVHDPAITRRVPAIRSDQMRWLLYAEELKETGVLLVALLALAPLSRRRGLLRTGLAVLAFLDLWLLGRHRPILEAPIRPLTSQSPLLARLAQEPRGTRVLFPQVNNLAQVAGIDTLPAYRTLDLPVTLPVTIGSLGLSYLPDVREYEINTSPLRALGVAASVSEPNETALLAGLPRLRRSPQLRREVINDPALASWMFDTPWWIGSPKAPSPPTFTLWRLEPRPARAWLLPGSASARVQSMPISLDRLADFWQNARPLGVRSPVPERVEIDVHAEEPSFVVISQLDYPEWRARWKGPNGERPATIERAFGHDSGGAWQRIAVPEPGDWTLTLEFEGQDVRDGLKVSGLAWILWGLAYAWSRRRWSEDRLR
;
A
#
# COMPACT_ATOMS: atom_id res chain seq x y z
N PHE A 1 2.38 6.52 -2.16
CA PHE A 1 3.09 7.33 -1.16
C PHE A 1 3.49 6.55 0.11
N PHE A 2 2.93 5.36 0.39
CA PHE A 2 3.53 4.38 1.32
C PHE A 2 3.77 3.02 0.66
N GLY A 3 4.32 3.03 -0.56
CA GLY A 3 5.06 1.88 -1.07
C GLY A 3 6.37 1.81 -0.30
N ALA A 4 6.70 0.65 0.25
CA ALA A 4 7.71 0.42 1.27
C ALA A 4 9.18 0.73 0.90
N ARG A 5 9.48 1.45 -0.19
CA ARG A 5 10.81 2.03 -0.46
C ARG A 5 11.24 3.06 0.59
N ALA A 6 10.29 3.63 1.34
CA ALA A 6 10.60 4.59 2.43
C ALA A 6 11.14 3.93 3.72
N ARG A 7 11.01 2.61 3.90
CA ARG A 7 11.42 1.95 5.17
C ARG A 7 12.95 1.82 5.28
N GLY A 8 13.67 1.66 4.16
CA GLY A 8 15.13 1.61 4.13
C GLY A 8 15.77 2.97 4.44
N GLY A 9 15.19 4.05 3.92
CA GLY A 9 15.67 5.42 4.16
C GLY A 9 15.64 5.82 5.64
N LEU A 10 14.77 5.23 6.46
CA LEU A 10 14.64 5.57 7.88
C LEU A 10 15.80 5.03 8.72
N ALA A 11 16.26 3.79 8.48
CA ALA A 11 17.43 3.23 9.14
C ALA A 11 18.72 3.96 8.74
N THR A 12 18.86 4.30 7.46
CA THR A 12 20.00 5.06 6.93
C THR A 12 20.01 6.51 7.43
N SER A 13 18.86 7.18 7.41
CA SER A 13 18.70 8.54 7.97
C SER A 13 18.95 8.57 9.47
N LEU A 14 18.50 7.55 10.21
CA LEU A 14 18.78 7.42 11.65
C LEU A 14 20.26 7.16 11.91
N ALA A 15 20.92 6.31 11.11
CA ALA A 15 22.36 6.09 11.20
C ALA A 15 23.14 7.38 10.90
N LEU A 16 22.79 8.10 9.83
CA LEU A 16 23.41 9.39 9.49
C LEU A 16 23.13 10.47 10.56
N ALA A 17 21.93 10.47 11.16
CA ALA A 17 21.59 11.37 12.27
C ALA A 17 22.35 11.01 13.57
N LEU A 18 22.56 9.72 13.86
CA LEU A 18 23.42 9.25 14.94
C LEU A 18 24.88 9.66 14.72
N LEU A 19 25.34 9.60 13.47
CA LEU A 19 26.68 10.03 13.08
C LEU A 19 26.83 11.55 13.28
N ALA A 20 25.91 12.34 12.72
CA ALA A 20 25.83 13.79 12.95
C ALA A 20 25.83 14.12 14.44
N GLY A 21 25.00 13.42 15.20
CA GLY A 21 24.83 13.64 16.63
C GLY A 21 26.05 13.32 17.50
N LYS A 22 26.82 12.27 17.16
CA LYS A 22 28.00 11.87 17.94
C LYS A 22 29.25 12.72 17.65
N GLY A 23 29.06 13.88 17.01
CA GLY A 23 30.09 14.86 16.73
C GLY A 23 30.74 14.70 15.36
N PHE A 24 29.97 14.40 14.32
CA PHE A 24 30.47 14.48 12.94
C PHE A 24 30.95 15.90 12.61
N ASP A 25 30.26 16.92 13.16
CA ASP A 25 30.67 18.32 13.05
C ASP A 25 32.03 18.59 13.69
N ASP A 26 32.39 17.76 14.67
CA ASP A 26 33.64 17.84 15.41
C ASP A 26 34.74 16.91 14.86
N LEU A 27 34.45 16.07 13.86
CA LEU A 27 35.45 15.17 13.24
C LEU A 27 36.76 15.90 12.91
N SER A 28 36.67 17.15 12.44
CA SER A 28 37.84 17.95 12.08
C SER A 28 38.76 18.31 13.25
N HIS A 29 38.26 18.32 14.50
CA HIS A 29 39.00 18.63 15.71
C HIS A 29 39.63 17.39 16.37
N ARG A 30 39.22 16.17 15.99
CA ARG A 30 39.81 14.95 16.53
C ARG A 30 41.26 14.76 16.05
N PRO A 31 42.16 14.18 16.89
CA PRO A 31 43.57 13.98 16.53
C PRO A 31 43.76 12.97 15.38
N ARG A 32 42.78 12.08 15.14
CA ARG A 32 42.81 11.08 14.06
C ARG A 32 41.44 11.01 13.36
N PRO A 33 41.09 12.03 12.55
CA PRO A 33 39.76 12.18 11.97
C PRO A 33 39.39 11.01 11.06
N GLY A 34 40.32 10.47 10.27
CA GLY A 34 40.08 9.32 9.40
C GLY A 34 39.72 8.04 10.16
N ARG A 35 40.38 7.76 11.30
CA ARG A 35 40.03 6.60 12.13
C ARG A 35 38.66 6.77 12.78
N ALA A 36 38.33 7.99 13.21
CA ALA A 36 37.01 8.29 13.73
C ALA A 36 35.92 8.09 12.66
N LEU A 37 36.15 8.54 11.42
CA LEU A 37 35.23 8.36 10.30
C LEU A 37 35.02 6.88 9.96
N VAL A 38 36.09 6.09 9.93
CA VAL A 38 35.99 4.63 9.74
C VAL A 38 35.17 3.99 10.86
N GLY A 39 35.45 4.33 12.12
CA GLY A 39 34.68 3.81 13.26
C GLY A 39 33.21 4.19 13.19
N PHE A 40 32.89 5.39 12.74
CA PHE A 40 31.53 5.84 12.48
C PHE A 40 30.82 5.00 11.42
N VAL A 41 31.45 4.80 10.27
CA VAL A 41 30.88 3.96 9.20
C VAL A 41 30.65 2.52 9.69
N LEU A 42 31.59 1.95 10.44
CA LEU A 42 31.43 0.59 10.99
C LEU A 42 30.25 0.49 11.97
N ILE A 43 30.06 1.49 12.82
CA ILE A 43 28.91 1.54 13.74
C ILE A 43 27.59 1.66 12.96
N ALA A 44 27.55 2.51 11.93
CA ALA A 44 26.36 2.65 11.08
C ALA A 44 26.02 1.34 10.35
N ALA A 45 27.03 0.67 9.77
CA ALA A 45 26.85 -0.61 9.11
C ALA A 45 26.37 -1.70 10.10
N ALA A 46 26.97 -1.76 11.29
CA ALA A 46 26.56 -2.69 12.34
C ALA A 46 25.11 -2.43 12.80
N TRP A 47 24.71 -1.16 12.90
CA TRP A 47 23.33 -0.80 13.23
C TRP A 47 22.34 -1.25 12.16
N ILE A 48 22.62 -0.97 10.88
CA ILE A 48 21.79 -1.42 9.76
C ILE A 48 21.66 -2.95 9.76
N ALA A 49 22.78 -3.66 9.90
CA ALA A 49 22.78 -5.13 10.01
C ALA A 49 21.95 -5.62 11.20
N SER A 50 22.02 -4.92 12.35
CA SER A 50 21.23 -5.25 13.54
C SER A 50 19.74 -5.04 13.33
N VAL A 51 19.33 -3.97 12.65
CA VAL A 51 17.92 -3.71 12.30
C VAL A 51 17.40 -4.77 11.34
N VAL A 52 18.16 -5.10 10.28
CA VAL A 52 17.81 -6.19 9.35
C VAL A 52 17.68 -7.51 10.11
N LEU A 53 18.63 -7.83 10.97
CA LEU A 53 18.58 -9.03 11.82
C LEU A 53 17.35 -9.03 12.73
N PHE A 54 17.00 -7.91 13.34
CA PHE A 54 15.82 -7.82 14.20
C PHE A 54 14.52 -8.03 13.42
N ILE A 55 14.43 -7.46 12.21
CA ILE A 55 13.30 -7.72 11.30
C ILE A 55 13.24 -9.21 10.94
N GLU A 56 14.37 -9.82 10.59
CA GLU A 56 14.46 -11.25 10.29
C GLU A 56 14.05 -12.13 11.47
N LEU A 57 14.42 -11.76 12.70
CA LEU A 57 14.04 -12.48 13.91
C LEU A 57 12.57 -12.28 14.30
N ALA A 58 11.97 -11.13 13.96
CA ALA A 58 10.57 -10.82 14.24
C ALA A 58 9.60 -11.49 13.26
N LEU A 59 10.00 -11.66 11.99
CA LEU A 59 9.17 -12.27 10.94
C LEU A 59 8.69 -13.71 11.24
N PRO A 60 9.50 -14.66 11.75
CA PRO A 60 9.04 -16.01 12.07
C PRO A 60 8.10 -16.07 13.28
N VAL A 61 8.00 -15.00 14.08
CA VAL A 61 7.08 -14.93 15.24
C VAL A 61 5.63 -14.69 14.81
N HIS A 62 5.39 -14.32 13.55
CA HIS A 62 4.04 -14.14 13.01
C HIS A 62 3.66 -15.31 12.09
N ASP A 63 3.01 -16.29 12.71
CA ASP A 63 2.18 -17.34 12.13
C ASP A 63 2.88 -18.57 11.48
N PRO A 64 3.05 -19.69 12.22
CA PRO A 64 3.58 -20.94 11.69
C PRO A 64 2.67 -21.61 10.63
N ALA A 65 1.42 -21.14 10.45
CA ALA A 65 0.53 -21.65 9.41
C ALA A 65 0.88 -21.09 8.02
N ILE A 66 1.44 -19.87 7.95
CA ILE A 66 1.80 -19.20 6.68
C ILE A 66 3.12 -19.77 6.11
N THR A 67 4.07 -20.11 6.99
CA THR A 67 5.42 -20.57 6.60
C THR A 67 5.45 -21.96 5.94
N ARG A 68 4.42 -22.80 6.14
CA ARG A 68 4.38 -24.16 5.55
C ARG A 68 3.98 -24.21 4.07
N ARG A 69 3.42 -23.12 3.51
CA ARG A 69 2.69 -23.18 2.22
C ARG A 69 3.31 -22.38 1.07
N VAL A 70 4.34 -21.58 1.33
CA VAL A 70 5.14 -20.93 0.27
C VAL A 70 6.48 -21.66 0.18
N PRO A 71 6.92 -22.15 -0.99
CA PRO A 71 8.21 -22.84 -1.11
C PRO A 71 9.32 -21.88 -0.68
N ALA A 72 9.91 -22.15 0.49
CA ALA A 72 10.85 -21.28 1.22
C ALA A 72 11.98 -20.75 0.32
N ILE A 73 12.45 -21.59 -0.60
CA ILE A 73 13.57 -21.33 -1.50
C ILE A 73 13.33 -20.12 -2.43
N ARG A 74 12.07 -19.86 -2.85
CA ARG A 74 11.75 -18.74 -3.76
C ARG A 74 11.55 -17.42 -3.01
N SER A 75 11.20 -17.48 -1.72
CA SER A 75 10.97 -16.29 -0.91
C SER A 75 12.28 -15.68 -0.42
N ASP A 76 13.28 -16.51 -0.07
CA ASP A 76 14.54 -16.02 0.48
C ASP A 76 15.38 -15.28 -0.56
N GLN A 77 15.43 -15.79 -1.80
CA GLN A 77 16.11 -15.10 -2.90
C GLN A 77 15.45 -13.76 -3.25
N MET A 78 14.12 -13.71 -3.27
CA MET A 78 13.40 -12.46 -3.55
C MET A 78 13.58 -11.44 -2.42
N ARG A 79 13.62 -11.89 -1.16
CA ARG A 79 13.91 -11.04 0.00
C ARG A 79 15.32 -10.49 -0.04
N TRP A 80 16.32 -11.32 -0.36
CA TRP A 80 17.70 -10.86 -0.55
C TRP A 80 17.86 -9.88 -1.70
N LEU A 81 17.19 -10.11 -2.84
CA LEU A 81 17.17 -9.16 -3.95
C LEU A 81 16.54 -7.82 -3.53
N LEU A 82 15.44 -7.87 -2.79
CA LEU A 82 14.79 -6.67 -2.25
C LEU A 82 15.72 -5.93 -1.28
N TYR A 83 16.36 -6.62 -0.33
CA TYR A 83 17.32 -6.02 0.59
C TYR A 83 18.53 -5.45 -0.15
N ALA A 84 19.07 -6.16 -1.14
CA ALA A 84 20.19 -5.70 -1.94
C ALA A 84 19.82 -4.44 -2.73
N GLU A 85 18.63 -4.41 -3.33
CA GLU A 85 18.14 -3.25 -4.07
C GLU A 85 17.90 -2.05 -3.15
N GLU A 86 17.25 -2.24 -2.01
CA GLU A 86 16.96 -1.18 -1.02
C GLU A 86 18.23 -0.68 -0.30
N LEU A 87 19.21 -1.55 -0.05
CA LEU A 87 20.46 -1.20 0.64
C LEU A 87 21.56 -0.71 -0.31
N LYS A 88 21.42 -0.89 -1.63
CA LYS A 88 22.48 -0.52 -2.61
C LYS A 88 22.90 0.93 -2.46
N GLU A 89 21.95 1.86 -2.42
CA GLU A 89 22.22 3.29 -2.30
C GLU A 89 22.91 3.63 -0.97
N THR A 90 22.43 3.03 0.12
CA THR A 90 23.04 3.16 1.44
C THR A 90 24.47 2.62 1.44
N GLY A 91 24.71 1.46 0.82
CA GLY A 91 26.03 0.86 0.68
C GLY A 91 26.99 1.75 -0.09
N VAL A 92 26.55 2.35 -1.21
CA VAL A 92 27.33 3.32 -1.98
C VAL A 92 27.71 4.53 -1.12
N LEU A 93 26.77 5.06 -0.32
CA LEU A 93 27.03 6.20 0.56
C LEU A 93 28.04 5.86 1.66
N LEU A 94 27.95 4.67 2.27
CA LEU A 94 28.92 4.20 3.26
C LEU A 94 30.32 4.03 2.65
N VAL A 95 30.40 3.47 1.43
CA VAL A 95 31.67 3.33 0.70
C VAL A 95 32.25 4.72 0.36
N ALA A 96 31.42 5.67 -0.08
CA ALA A 96 31.86 7.03 -0.34
C ALA A 96 32.38 7.72 0.93
N LEU A 97 31.72 7.54 2.08
CA LEU A 97 32.22 8.01 3.37
C LEU A 97 33.57 7.40 3.74
N LEU A 98 33.77 6.09 3.50
CA LEU A 98 35.07 5.45 3.71
C LEU A 98 36.16 5.99 2.79
N ALA A 99 35.83 6.24 1.52
CA ALA A 99 36.76 6.83 0.54
C ALA A 99 37.18 8.26 0.91
N LEU A 100 36.38 8.98 1.71
CA LEU A 100 36.74 10.29 2.25
C LEU A 100 37.68 10.20 3.49
N ALA A 101 37.80 9.03 4.13
CA ALA A 101 38.62 8.86 5.33
C ALA A 101 40.13 9.20 5.15
N PRO A 102 40.79 8.86 4.03
CA PRO A 102 42.18 9.27 3.78
C PRO A 102 42.34 10.80 3.66
N LEU A 103 41.31 11.49 3.17
CA LEU A 103 41.31 12.95 3.01
C LEU A 103 41.20 13.70 4.34
N SER A 104 40.99 12.98 5.44
CA SER A 104 40.87 13.56 6.77
C SER A 104 42.11 14.33 7.25
N ARG A 105 43.29 14.08 6.66
CA ARG A 105 44.51 14.89 6.88
C ARG A 105 44.41 16.29 6.27
N ARG A 106 43.55 16.48 5.28
CA ARG A 106 43.32 17.75 4.56
C ARG A 106 41.91 18.25 4.89
N ARG A 107 41.76 18.92 6.03
CA ARG A 107 40.46 19.34 6.61
C ARG A 107 39.52 20.04 5.61
N GLY A 108 40.06 20.92 4.77
CA GLY A 108 39.27 21.60 3.72
C GLY A 108 38.64 20.60 2.73
N LEU A 109 39.43 19.66 2.22
CA LEU A 109 38.95 18.64 1.29
C LEU A 109 37.96 17.67 1.93
N LEU A 110 38.15 17.29 3.20
CA LEU A 110 37.19 16.46 3.90
C LEU A 110 35.82 17.17 4.04
N ARG A 111 35.81 18.44 4.45
CA ARG A 111 34.56 19.22 4.58
C ARG A 111 33.85 19.37 3.23
N THR A 112 34.59 19.72 2.19
CA THR A 112 34.03 19.82 0.83
C THR A 112 33.49 18.47 0.37
N GLY A 113 34.23 17.38 0.59
CA GLY A 113 33.78 16.03 0.22
C GLY A 113 32.51 15.59 0.95
N LEU A 114 32.40 15.90 2.24
CA LEU A 114 31.20 15.61 3.03
C LEU A 114 30.00 16.46 2.61
N ALA A 115 30.20 17.74 2.32
CA ALA A 115 29.15 18.62 1.81
C ALA A 115 28.65 18.17 0.43
N VAL A 116 29.57 17.78 -0.46
CA VAL A 116 29.23 17.20 -1.77
C VAL A 116 28.48 15.88 -1.59
N LEU A 117 28.91 15.01 -0.68
CA LEU A 117 28.24 13.75 -0.43
C LEU A 117 26.83 13.93 0.15
N ALA A 118 26.65 14.86 1.10
CA ALA A 118 25.33 15.20 1.63
C ALA A 118 24.43 15.84 0.57
N PHE A 119 24.98 16.70 -0.30
CA PHE A 119 24.25 17.22 -1.45
C PHE A 119 23.84 16.12 -2.41
N LEU A 120 24.75 15.20 -2.76
CA LEU A 120 24.46 14.05 -3.62
C LEU A 120 23.43 13.12 -2.98
N ASP A 121 23.49 12.88 -1.67
CA ASP A 121 22.52 12.09 -0.93
C ASP A 121 21.13 12.73 -0.96
N LEU A 122 21.01 14.01 -0.59
CA LEU A 122 19.75 14.75 -0.66
C LEU A 122 19.20 14.84 -2.10
N TRP A 123 20.09 14.93 -3.09
CA TRP A 123 19.73 14.97 -4.49
C TRP A 123 19.31 13.59 -5.03
N LEU A 124 20.00 12.51 -4.66
CA LEU A 124 19.70 11.12 -5.04
C LEU A 124 18.46 10.59 -4.32
N LEU A 125 18.38 10.73 -2.99
CA LEU A 125 17.20 10.38 -2.21
C LEU A 125 16.00 11.28 -2.55
N GLY A 126 16.24 12.56 -2.84
CA GLY A 126 15.24 13.46 -3.40
C GLY A 126 14.71 12.97 -4.75
N ARG A 127 15.61 12.42 -5.58
CA ARG A 127 15.35 11.72 -6.86
C ARG A 127 14.72 10.34 -6.74
N HIS A 128 14.35 9.88 -5.55
CA HIS A 128 13.57 8.65 -5.40
C HIS A 128 12.16 8.90 -4.88
N ARG A 129 11.67 10.15 -4.91
CA ARG A 129 10.22 10.36 -4.90
C ARG A 129 9.65 9.74 -6.19
N PRO A 130 8.71 8.79 -6.12
CA PRO A 130 8.07 8.23 -7.32
C PRO A 130 7.18 9.25 -8.08
N ILE A 131 7.24 10.53 -7.72
CA ILE A 131 6.49 11.64 -8.31
C ILE A 131 7.45 12.83 -8.43
N LEU A 132 8.59 12.61 -9.07
CA LEU A 132 9.72 13.54 -9.12
C LEU A 132 9.48 14.83 -9.90
N GLU A 133 8.52 14.80 -10.81
CA GLU A 133 8.31 15.91 -11.74
C GLU A 133 7.08 16.76 -11.40
N ALA A 134 6.30 16.36 -10.38
CA ALA A 134 5.15 17.14 -9.94
C ALA A 134 5.60 18.38 -9.14
N PRO A 135 5.15 19.59 -9.51
CA PRO A 135 5.16 20.74 -8.61
C PRO A 135 4.66 20.38 -7.19
N ILE A 136 5.17 21.07 -6.17
CA ILE A 136 4.67 20.95 -4.79
C ILE A 136 3.29 21.64 -4.70
N ARG A 137 2.27 20.98 -5.24
CA ARG A 137 0.86 21.39 -5.23
C ARG A 137 -0.01 20.16 -4.89
N PRO A 138 -1.26 20.33 -4.44
CA PRO A 138 -2.17 19.20 -4.24
C PRO A 138 -2.28 18.36 -5.53
N LEU A 139 -2.13 17.03 -5.45
CA LEU A 139 -2.12 16.18 -6.65
C LEU A 139 -3.43 16.25 -7.45
N THR A 140 -4.56 16.44 -6.77
CA THR A 140 -5.87 16.66 -7.39
C THR A 140 -5.96 17.97 -8.20
N SER A 141 -5.10 18.96 -7.91
CA SER A 141 -5.00 20.17 -8.73
C SER A 141 -4.11 20.00 -9.97
N GLN A 142 -3.30 18.93 -10.00
CA GLN A 142 -2.32 18.66 -11.04
C GLN A 142 -2.78 17.57 -12.02
N SER A 143 -3.62 16.64 -11.55
CA SER A 143 -4.15 15.52 -12.33
C SER A 143 -5.67 15.65 -12.44
N PRO A 144 -6.21 15.92 -13.65
CA PRO A 144 -7.65 15.90 -13.91
C PRO A 144 -8.30 14.58 -13.52
N LEU A 145 -7.64 13.43 -13.71
CA LEU A 145 -8.18 12.14 -13.31
C LEU A 145 -8.32 12.03 -11.79
N LEU A 146 -7.29 12.40 -11.03
CA LEU A 146 -7.38 12.44 -9.56
C LEU A 146 -8.43 13.45 -9.09
N ALA A 147 -8.60 14.58 -9.78
CA ALA A 147 -9.65 15.55 -9.50
C ALA A 147 -11.05 14.93 -9.67
N ARG A 148 -11.26 14.12 -10.73
CA ARG A 148 -12.52 13.39 -10.95
C ARG A 148 -12.76 12.33 -9.90
N LEU A 149 -11.73 11.58 -9.54
CA LEU A 149 -11.82 10.56 -8.50
C LEU A 149 -12.14 11.18 -7.13
N ALA A 150 -11.61 12.36 -6.82
CA ALA A 150 -11.90 13.09 -5.58
C ALA A 150 -13.37 13.56 -5.46
N GLN A 151 -14.14 13.53 -6.55
CA GLN A 151 -15.57 13.83 -6.55
C GLN A 151 -16.44 12.60 -6.25
N GLU A 152 -15.85 11.40 -6.25
CA GLU A 152 -16.58 10.21 -5.83
C GLU A 152 -16.87 10.27 -4.32
N PRO A 153 -18.01 9.71 -3.85
CA PRO A 153 -18.30 9.64 -2.43
C PRO A 153 -17.17 8.94 -1.68
N ARG A 154 -16.97 9.35 -0.42
CA ARG A 154 -16.08 8.63 0.49
C ARG A 154 -16.48 7.17 0.59
N GLY A 155 -15.49 6.28 0.63
CA GLY A 155 -15.73 4.84 0.62
C GLY A 155 -15.91 4.23 -0.77
N THR A 156 -15.84 5.03 -1.84
CA THR A 156 -15.95 4.51 -3.21
C THR A 156 -14.72 3.71 -3.56
N ARG A 157 -14.92 2.44 -3.92
CA ARG A 157 -13.84 1.55 -4.34
C ARG A 157 -13.48 1.76 -5.80
N VAL A 158 -12.21 2.02 -6.03
CA VAL A 158 -11.65 2.22 -7.37
C VAL A 158 -10.59 1.18 -7.68
N LEU A 159 -10.77 0.48 -8.79
CA LEU A 159 -9.75 -0.38 -9.36
C LEU A 159 -8.79 0.47 -10.21
N PHE A 160 -7.56 0.65 -9.73
CA PHE A 160 -6.53 1.35 -10.49
C PHE A 160 -5.18 0.62 -10.35
N PRO A 161 -4.99 -0.49 -11.11
CA PRO A 161 -4.01 -1.53 -10.79
C PRO A 161 -2.55 -1.03 -10.75
N GLN A 162 -2.20 -0.02 -11.56
CA GLN A 162 -0.80 0.38 -11.74
C GLN A 162 -0.30 1.48 -10.79
N VAL A 163 -1.18 2.22 -10.10
CA VAL A 163 -0.77 3.39 -9.29
C VAL A 163 -0.82 3.20 -7.78
N ASN A 164 -1.01 1.97 -7.29
CA ASN A 164 -1.01 1.66 -5.86
C ASN A 164 -1.85 2.70 -5.06
N ASN A 165 -1.23 3.39 -4.10
CA ASN A 165 -1.85 4.35 -3.19
C ASN A 165 -2.14 5.73 -3.80
N LEU A 166 -1.87 5.98 -5.07
CA LEU A 166 -1.97 7.34 -5.62
C LEU A 166 -3.41 7.86 -5.59
N ALA A 167 -4.39 7.01 -5.91
CA ALA A 167 -5.78 7.42 -5.87
C ALA A 167 -6.28 7.65 -4.42
N GLN A 168 -5.62 7.12 -3.39
CA GLN A 168 -5.91 7.51 -2.01
C GLN A 168 -5.60 8.97 -1.72
N VAL A 169 -4.66 9.57 -2.46
CA VAL A 169 -4.39 11.01 -2.34
C VAL A 169 -5.59 11.83 -2.83
N ALA A 170 -6.48 11.25 -3.65
CA ALA A 170 -7.75 11.83 -4.02
C ALA A 170 -8.87 11.55 -2.99
N GLY A 171 -8.59 10.87 -1.88
CA GLY A 171 -9.57 10.60 -0.81
C GLY A 171 -10.54 9.44 -1.11
N ILE A 172 -10.17 8.55 -2.02
CA ILE A 172 -10.95 7.36 -2.38
C ILE A 172 -10.28 6.06 -1.90
N ASP A 173 -11.08 5.01 -1.75
CA ASP A 173 -10.62 3.67 -1.38
C ASP A 173 -10.08 2.99 -2.65
N THR A 174 -8.78 2.82 -2.75
CA THR A 174 -8.16 2.11 -3.89
C THR A 174 -7.94 0.65 -3.56
N LEU A 175 -8.45 -0.24 -4.40
CA LEU A 175 -8.29 -1.69 -4.22
C LEU A 175 -6.84 -2.18 -4.07
N PRO A 176 -5.84 -1.66 -4.81
CA PRO A 176 -4.46 -2.11 -4.64
C PRO A 176 -3.70 -1.40 -3.51
N ALA A 177 -4.25 -0.33 -2.92
CA ALA A 177 -3.57 0.36 -1.83
C ALA A 177 -4.00 -0.21 -0.49
N TYR A 178 -3.00 -0.46 0.34
CA TYR A 178 -3.10 -1.31 1.52
C TYR A 178 -3.44 -2.76 1.14
N ARG A 179 -2.36 -3.53 0.95
CA ARG A 179 -2.34 -5.01 1.04
C ARG A 179 -2.91 -5.58 2.35
N THR A 180 -3.60 -4.79 3.18
CA THR A 180 -3.98 -5.16 4.53
C THR A 180 -5.46 -5.05 4.86
N LEU A 181 -6.34 -4.45 4.03
CA LEU A 181 -7.72 -4.25 4.49
C LEU A 181 -8.85 -4.53 3.49
N ASP A 182 -8.70 -4.29 2.18
CA ASP A 182 -9.91 -4.23 1.33
C ASP A 182 -10.17 -5.43 0.41
N LEU A 183 -9.16 -6.12 -0.13
CA LEU A 183 -9.42 -7.30 -0.98
C LEU A 183 -8.47 -8.47 -0.73
N PRO A 184 -8.98 -9.63 -0.26
CA PRO A 184 -8.23 -10.89 -0.20
C PRO A 184 -8.01 -11.54 -1.57
N VAL A 185 -8.76 -11.14 -2.60
CA VAL A 185 -8.92 -11.98 -3.78
C VAL A 185 -7.76 -11.76 -4.73
N THR A 186 -7.17 -12.88 -5.10
CA THR A 186 -6.03 -13.08 -5.97
C THR A 186 -6.05 -12.16 -7.19
N LEU A 187 -4.85 -11.65 -7.53
CA LEU A 187 -4.52 -10.96 -8.77
C LEU A 187 -5.33 -11.49 -9.98
N PRO A 188 -5.53 -12.81 -10.19
CA PRO A 188 -6.39 -13.36 -11.25
C PRO A 188 -7.84 -12.88 -11.31
N VAL A 189 -8.53 -12.61 -10.20
CA VAL A 189 -9.92 -12.09 -10.24
C VAL A 189 -9.92 -10.62 -10.63
N THR A 190 -8.94 -9.86 -10.14
CA THR A 190 -8.74 -8.44 -10.53
C THR A 190 -8.33 -8.33 -12.01
N ILE A 191 -7.42 -9.18 -12.45
CA ILE A 191 -6.95 -9.30 -13.84
C ILE A 191 -8.08 -9.78 -14.76
N GLY A 192 -8.84 -10.79 -14.33
CA GLY A 192 -9.98 -11.33 -15.07
C GLY A 192 -11.18 -10.37 -15.13
N SER A 193 -11.39 -9.54 -14.09
CA SER A 193 -12.49 -8.56 -14.03
C SER A 193 -12.42 -7.48 -15.09
N LEU A 194 -11.23 -7.21 -15.61
CA LEU A 194 -11.04 -6.25 -16.68
C LEU A 194 -11.03 -6.89 -18.06
N GLY A 195 -10.94 -8.22 -18.18
CA GLY A 195 -10.84 -8.91 -19.48
C GLY A 195 -9.67 -8.45 -20.35
N LEU A 196 -8.78 -7.59 -19.84
CA LEU A 196 -7.79 -6.84 -20.61
C LEU A 196 -6.40 -7.49 -20.62
N SER A 197 -6.22 -8.57 -19.87
CA SER A 197 -4.97 -9.32 -19.88
C SER A 197 -5.06 -10.52 -20.82
N TYR A 198 -4.57 -10.32 -22.05
CA TYR A 198 -3.92 -11.36 -22.86
C TYR A 198 -4.76 -12.54 -23.39
N LEU A 199 -5.97 -12.30 -23.89
CA LEU A 199 -6.59 -13.27 -24.83
C LEU A 199 -6.47 -12.76 -26.27
N PRO A 200 -5.47 -13.21 -27.05
CA PRO A 200 -5.18 -12.68 -28.38
C PRO A 200 -6.26 -12.97 -29.45
N ASP A 201 -7.33 -13.70 -29.13
CA ASP A 201 -8.22 -14.29 -30.15
C ASP A 201 -9.71 -13.96 -30.01
N VAL A 202 -10.08 -13.01 -29.16
CA VAL A 202 -11.50 -12.66 -28.96
C VAL A 202 -11.87 -11.45 -29.82
N ARG A 203 -12.61 -11.68 -30.91
CA ARG A 203 -13.11 -10.62 -31.81
C ARG A 203 -14.27 -9.79 -31.21
N GLU A 204 -14.85 -10.23 -30.10
CA GLU A 204 -15.91 -9.51 -29.38
C GLU A 204 -15.60 -9.45 -27.88
N TYR A 205 -15.20 -8.27 -27.41
CA TYR A 205 -14.97 -8.02 -25.99
C TYR A 205 -16.27 -7.49 -25.36
N GLU A 206 -16.95 -8.35 -24.60
CA GLU A 206 -17.96 -7.90 -23.65
C GLU A 206 -17.27 -7.65 -22.30
N ILE A 207 -17.31 -6.41 -21.81
CA ILE A 207 -16.79 -6.09 -20.48
C ILE A 207 -17.71 -6.76 -19.47
N ASN A 208 -17.28 -7.90 -18.92
CA ASN A 208 -17.99 -8.55 -17.84
C ASN A 208 -17.85 -7.70 -16.57
N THR A 209 -18.91 -6.99 -16.20
CA THR A 209 -18.93 -6.15 -15.00
C THR A 209 -19.22 -6.94 -13.73
N SER A 210 -19.62 -8.22 -13.83
CA SER A 210 -20.00 -9.05 -12.69
C SER A 210 -18.89 -9.17 -11.63
N PRO A 211 -17.61 -9.39 -12.01
CA PRO A 211 -16.53 -9.43 -11.03
C PRO A 211 -16.29 -8.08 -10.35
N LEU A 212 -16.40 -6.96 -11.09
CA LEU A 212 -16.28 -5.63 -10.49
C LEU A 212 -17.41 -5.38 -9.49
N ARG A 213 -18.64 -5.78 -9.83
CA ARG A 213 -19.79 -5.72 -8.92
C ARG A 213 -19.60 -6.59 -7.68
N ALA A 214 -19.07 -7.79 -7.86
CA ALA A 214 -18.76 -8.74 -6.78
C ALA A 214 -17.78 -8.16 -5.75
N LEU A 215 -16.83 -7.35 -6.22
CA LEU A 215 -15.80 -6.74 -5.42
C LEU A 215 -16.23 -5.38 -4.84
N GLY A 216 -17.45 -4.93 -5.12
CA GLY A 216 -17.95 -3.61 -4.73
C GLY A 216 -17.23 -2.46 -5.45
N VAL A 217 -16.69 -2.69 -6.65
CA VAL A 217 -15.88 -1.73 -7.41
C VAL A 217 -16.77 -0.83 -8.24
N ALA A 218 -16.96 0.40 -7.77
CA ALA A 218 -17.82 1.37 -8.44
C ALA A 218 -17.14 2.06 -9.63
N ALA A 219 -15.81 2.16 -9.61
CA ALA A 219 -15.05 2.72 -10.71
C ALA A 219 -13.79 1.92 -11.03
N SER A 220 -13.40 1.91 -12.29
CA SER A 220 -12.13 1.35 -12.74
C SER A 220 -11.43 2.33 -13.66
N VAL A 221 -10.10 2.40 -13.55
CA VAL A 221 -9.28 3.26 -14.38
C VAL A 221 -8.41 2.41 -15.30
N SER A 222 -8.59 2.59 -16.60
CA SER A 222 -7.67 2.08 -17.61
C SER A 222 -6.60 3.11 -17.91
N GLU A 223 -5.36 2.64 -17.99
CA GLU A 223 -4.19 3.46 -18.33
C GLU A 223 -4.17 3.86 -19.83
N PRO A 224 -3.21 4.69 -20.27
CA PRO A 224 -3.14 5.13 -21.66
C PRO A 224 -3.04 3.99 -22.68
N ASN A 225 -2.19 2.98 -22.44
CA ASN A 225 -2.05 1.83 -23.35
C ASN A 225 -3.34 1.02 -23.46
N GLU A 226 -3.94 0.69 -22.32
CA GLU A 226 -5.23 -0.01 -22.28
C GLU A 226 -6.34 0.82 -22.95
N THR A 227 -6.37 2.14 -22.70
CA THR A 227 -7.33 3.05 -23.31
C THR A 227 -7.20 3.09 -24.84
N ALA A 228 -5.97 3.13 -25.35
CA ALA A 228 -5.69 3.10 -26.78
C ALA A 228 -6.09 1.76 -27.41
N LEU A 229 -5.77 0.64 -26.74
CA LEU A 229 -6.17 -0.69 -27.16
C LEU A 229 -7.71 -0.82 -27.22
N LEU A 230 -8.40 -0.34 -26.19
CA LEU A 230 -9.86 -0.33 -26.11
C LEU A 230 -10.49 0.58 -27.17
N ALA A 231 -9.87 1.72 -27.49
CA ALA A 231 -10.36 2.62 -28.53
C ALA A 231 -10.34 1.98 -29.93
N GLY A 232 -9.41 1.05 -30.18
CA GLY A 232 -9.32 0.31 -31.44
C GLY A 232 -10.32 -0.83 -31.59
N LEU A 233 -11.09 -1.19 -30.56
CA LEU A 233 -12.06 -2.29 -30.62
C LEU A 233 -13.40 -1.79 -31.22
N PRO A 234 -13.76 -2.19 -32.46
CA PRO A 234 -14.93 -1.66 -33.16
C PRO A 234 -16.28 -2.06 -32.55
N ARG A 235 -16.28 -3.03 -31.61
CA ARG A 235 -17.48 -3.57 -30.96
C ARG A 235 -17.31 -3.76 -29.46
N LEU A 236 -16.79 -2.75 -28.76
CA LEU A 236 -17.12 -2.62 -27.34
C LEU A 236 -18.62 -2.37 -27.24
N ARG A 237 -19.40 -3.46 -27.07
CA ARG A 237 -20.83 -3.36 -26.77
C ARG A 237 -20.95 -2.46 -25.55
N ARG A 238 -21.62 -1.33 -25.72
CA ARG A 238 -21.95 -0.44 -24.60
C ARG A 238 -22.79 -1.25 -23.63
N SER A 239 -22.19 -1.72 -22.55
CA SER A 239 -22.96 -2.19 -21.42
C SER A 239 -23.74 -0.98 -20.91
N PRO A 240 -25.09 -1.02 -20.85
CA PRO A 240 -25.87 0.11 -20.36
C PRO A 240 -25.53 0.45 -18.91
N GLN A 241 -24.88 -0.48 -18.20
CA GLN A 241 -24.46 -0.38 -16.81
C GLN A 241 -23.05 0.23 -16.65
N LEU A 242 -22.37 0.59 -17.74
CA LEU A 242 -20.99 1.07 -17.69
C LEU A 242 -20.89 2.43 -18.38
N ARG A 243 -20.68 3.48 -17.59
CA ARG A 243 -20.40 4.81 -18.08
C ARG A 243 -18.90 4.98 -18.31
N ARG A 244 -18.53 5.47 -19.48
CA ARG A 244 -17.15 5.71 -19.88
C ARG A 244 -16.86 7.22 -19.92
N GLU A 245 -15.77 7.64 -19.29
CA GLU A 245 -15.20 8.99 -19.41
C GLU A 245 -13.73 8.87 -19.84
N VAL A 246 -13.36 9.50 -20.95
CA VAL A 246 -11.96 9.55 -21.41
C VAL A 246 -11.36 10.87 -20.93
N ILE A 247 -10.25 10.80 -20.20
CA ILE A 247 -9.63 11.93 -19.52
C ILE A 247 -8.19 12.05 -20.01
N ASN A 248 -7.86 13.17 -20.63
CA ASN A 248 -6.47 13.49 -20.95
C ASN A 248 -5.74 13.94 -19.67
N ASP A 249 -4.73 13.20 -19.24
CA ASP A 249 -3.99 13.50 -18.01
C ASP A 249 -2.47 13.26 -18.18
N PRO A 250 -1.77 14.17 -18.85
CA PRO A 250 -0.34 14.02 -19.11
C PRO A 250 0.50 14.08 -17.84
N ALA A 251 0.04 14.79 -16.81
CA ALA A 251 0.73 14.85 -15.53
C ALA A 251 0.72 13.49 -14.83
N LEU A 252 -0.45 12.85 -14.75
CA LEU A 252 -0.54 11.50 -14.17
C LEU A 252 0.24 10.48 -14.99
N ALA A 253 0.19 10.57 -16.31
CA ALA A 253 0.96 9.68 -17.19
C ALA A 253 2.47 9.84 -16.99
N SER A 254 2.99 11.07 -16.83
CA SER A 254 4.42 11.28 -16.55
C SER A 254 4.84 10.73 -15.21
N TRP A 255 3.98 10.78 -14.19
CA TRP A 255 4.26 10.17 -12.89
C TRP A 255 4.26 8.65 -12.92
N MET A 256 3.47 8.04 -13.82
CA MET A 256 3.32 6.58 -13.90
C MET A 256 4.41 5.89 -14.72
N PHE A 257 4.80 6.49 -15.86
CA PHE A 257 5.59 5.77 -16.87
C PHE A 257 6.98 6.36 -17.14
N ASP A 258 7.41 7.35 -16.33
CA ASP A 258 8.56 8.22 -16.59
C ASP A 258 8.46 9.00 -17.92
N THR A 259 8.80 10.29 -17.89
CA THR A 259 8.66 11.19 -19.04
C THR A 259 9.33 10.75 -20.35
N PRO A 260 10.51 10.09 -20.34
CA PRO A 260 11.14 9.62 -21.56
C PRO A 260 10.34 8.57 -22.34
N TRP A 261 9.55 7.73 -21.67
CA TRP A 261 8.87 6.61 -22.31
C TRP A 261 7.72 7.06 -23.21
N TRP A 262 6.90 8.01 -22.76
CA TRP A 262 5.72 8.45 -23.52
C TRP A 262 6.05 9.47 -24.62
N ILE A 263 7.10 10.29 -24.46
CA ILE A 263 7.55 11.25 -25.49
C ILE A 263 8.32 10.52 -26.61
N GLY A 264 9.10 9.49 -26.27
CA GLY A 264 10.00 8.82 -27.21
C GLY A 264 9.42 7.59 -27.92
N SER A 265 8.31 7.02 -27.44
CA SER A 265 7.73 5.82 -28.04
C SER A 265 6.82 6.17 -29.20
N PRO A 266 7.12 5.75 -30.45
CA PRO A 266 6.22 5.93 -31.59
C PRO A 266 4.89 5.16 -31.44
N LYS A 267 4.78 4.29 -30.43
CA LYS A 267 3.57 3.56 -30.07
C LYS A 267 2.80 4.16 -28.91
N ALA A 268 3.31 5.22 -28.26
CA ALA A 268 2.59 5.85 -27.17
C ALA A 268 1.37 6.62 -27.72
N PRO A 269 0.18 6.42 -27.14
CA PRO A 269 -0.99 7.19 -27.53
C PRO A 269 -0.77 8.66 -27.15
N SER A 270 -0.80 9.53 -28.17
CA SER A 270 -0.77 10.98 -28.00
C SER A 270 -2.14 11.54 -28.33
N PRO A 271 -2.82 12.23 -27.37
CA PRO A 271 -2.41 12.50 -25.99
C PRO A 271 -2.57 11.29 -25.03
N PRO A 272 -1.89 11.27 -23.87
CA PRO A 272 -2.01 10.19 -22.89
C PRO A 272 -3.36 10.25 -22.17
N THR A 273 -4.33 9.55 -22.74
CA THR A 273 -5.70 9.52 -22.21
C THR A 273 -5.92 8.31 -21.31
N PHE A 274 -6.47 8.54 -20.12
CA PHE A 274 -7.01 7.51 -19.26
C PHE A 274 -8.48 7.29 -19.56
N THR A 275 -8.99 6.09 -19.27
CA THR A 275 -10.44 5.83 -19.29
C THR A 275 -10.92 5.54 -17.89
N LEU A 276 -11.80 6.39 -17.38
CA LEU A 276 -12.54 6.18 -16.15
C LEU A 276 -13.87 5.50 -16.47
N TRP A 277 -13.98 4.25 -16.07
CA TRP A 277 -15.17 3.43 -16.16
C TRP A 277 -15.94 3.54 -14.84
N ARG A 278 -17.23 3.85 -14.89
CA ARG A 278 -18.11 3.88 -13.72
C ARG A 278 -19.24 2.88 -13.90
N LEU A 279 -19.48 2.08 -12.87
CA LEU A 279 -20.56 1.10 -12.86
C LEU A 279 -21.83 1.73 -12.31
N GLU A 280 -22.92 1.58 -13.06
CA GLU A 280 -24.25 2.04 -12.73
C GLU A 280 -25.25 0.85 -12.74
N PRO A 281 -26.07 0.67 -11.68
CA PRO A 281 -25.98 1.33 -10.39
C PRO A 281 -24.66 0.99 -9.67
N ARG A 282 -24.29 1.81 -8.68
CA ARG A 282 -23.09 1.56 -7.86
C ARG A 282 -23.20 0.18 -7.19
N PRO A 283 -22.15 -0.64 -7.26
CA PRO A 283 -22.19 -1.96 -6.66
C PRO A 283 -22.18 -1.89 -5.14
N ALA A 284 -22.87 -2.86 -4.52
CA ALA A 284 -22.84 -3.03 -3.08
C ALA A 284 -21.47 -3.54 -2.61
N ARG A 285 -21.10 -3.21 -1.38
CA ARG A 285 -19.90 -3.75 -0.70
C ARG A 285 -20.23 -4.86 0.29
N ALA A 286 -21.51 -4.95 0.66
CA ALA A 286 -22.04 -5.94 1.57
C ALA A 286 -23.36 -6.51 1.04
N TRP A 287 -23.66 -7.74 1.43
CA TRP A 287 -24.86 -8.43 0.99
C TRP A 287 -25.44 -9.27 2.13
N LEU A 288 -26.77 -9.32 2.17
CA LEU A 288 -27.52 -10.19 3.06
C LEU A 288 -27.80 -11.50 2.33
N LEU A 289 -27.54 -12.61 3.02
CA LEU A 289 -27.80 -13.95 2.51
C LEU A 289 -28.64 -14.75 3.48
N PRO A 290 -29.53 -15.61 2.97
CA PRO A 290 -30.34 -16.50 3.79
C PRO A 290 -29.44 -17.52 4.49
N GLY A 291 -29.78 -17.92 5.71
CA GLY A 291 -28.97 -18.82 6.54
C GLY A 291 -28.69 -20.18 5.88
N SER A 292 -29.57 -20.62 4.98
CA SER A 292 -29.38 -21.82 4.14
C SER A 292 -28.14 -21.74 3.23
N ALA A 293 -27.68 -20.54 2.87
CA ALA A 293 -26.48 -20.33 2.06
C ALA A 293 -25.16 -20.38 2.88
N SER A 294 -25.25 -20.47 4.22
CA SER A 294 -24.13 -20.34 5.16
C SER A 294 -22.99 -21.33 4.88
N ALA A 295 -23.33 -22.62 4.78
CA ALA A 295 -22.35 -23.69 4.56
C ALA A 295 -21.63 -23.58 3.20
N ARG A 296 -22.33 -23.05 2.18
CA ARG A 296 -21.75 -22.87 0.84
C ARG A 296 -20.65 -21.82 0.87
N VAL A 297 -20.88 -20.68 1.52
CA VAL A 297 -19.95 -19.55 1.52
C VAL A 297 -18.65 -19.84 2.28
N GLN A 298 -18.70 -20.64 3.35
CA GLN A 298 -17.51 -20.97 4.14
C GLN A 298 -16.50 -21.84 3.36
N SER A 299 -16.98 -22.76 2.54
CA SER A 299 -16.17 -23.79 1.89
C SER A 299 -15.92 -23.54 0.40
N MET A 300 -16.56 -22.53 -0.18
CA MET A 300 -16.50 -22.27 -1.61
C MET A 300 -15.19 -21.56 -1.99
N PRO A 301 -14.36 -22.15 -2.86
CA PRO A 301 -13.25 -21.43 -3.47
C PRO A 301 -13.78 -20.30 -4.35
N ILE A 302 -13.10 -19.15 -4.34
CA ILE A 302 -13.47 -17.99 -5.15
C ILE A 302 -13.21 -18.31 -6.62
N SER A 303 -14.29 -18.53 -7.39
CA SER A 303 -14.26 -18.50 -8.86
C SER A 303 -15.30 -17.51 -9.37
N LEU A 304 -15.04 -16.90 -10.54
CA LEU A 304 -15.92 -15.87 -11.11
C LEU A 304 -17.34 -16.39 -11.36
N ASP A 305 -17.46 -17.60 -11.90
CA ASP A 305 -18.75 -18.23 -12.18
C ASP A 305 -19.55 -18.49 -10.90
N ARG A 306 -18.85 -18.92 -9.84
CA ARG A 306 -19.44 -19.19 -8.53
C ARG A 306 -19.86 -17.93 -7.80
N LEU A 307 -19.11 -16.84 -7.98
CA LEU A 307 -19.52 -15.53 -7.50
C LEU A 307 -20.79 -15.05 -8.21
N ALA A 308 -20.94 -15.31 -9.52
CA ALA A 308 -22.16 -14.92 -10.23
C ALA A 308 -23.42 -15.60 -9.64
N ASP A 309 -23.36 -16.91 -9.37
CA ASP A 309 -24.46 -17.64 -8.72
C ASP A 309 -24.73 -17.16 -7.29
N PHE A 310 -23.67 -16.80 -6.58
CA PHE A 310 -23.76 -16.20 -5.25
C PHE A 310 -24.55 -14.89 -5.27
N TRP A 311 -24.32 -14.03 -6.26
CA TRP A 311 -24.98 -12.72 -6.35
C TRP A 311 -26.43 -12.76 -6.79
N GLN A 312 -26.86 -13.80 -7.51
CA GLN A 312 -28.26 -13.93 -7.88
C GLN A 312 -29.18 -14.06 -6.66
N ASN A 313 -28.68 -14.64 -5.57
CA ASN A 313 -29.46 -14.90 -4.34
C ASN A 313 -29.13 -13.93 -3.19
N ALA A 314 -28.16 -13.03 -3.39
CA ALA A 314 -27.69 -12.12 -2.35
C ALA A 314 -28.41 -10.78 -2.48
N ARG A 315 -28.99 -10.29 -1.38
CA ARG A 315 -29.61 -8.96 -1.37
C ARG A 315 -28.54 -7.90 -1.10
N PRO A 316 -28.29 -6.92 -2.00
CA PRO A 316 -27.30 -5.88 -1.75
C PRO A 316 -27.70 -5.04 -0.53
N LEU A 317 -26.71 -4.66 0.28
CA LEU A 317 -26.87 -3.80 1.44
C LEU A 317 -26.17 -2.46 1.23
N GLY A 318 -26.77 -1.39 1.76
CA GLY A 318 -26.15 -0.08 1.82
C GLY A 318 -25.03 -0.07 2.85
N VAL A 319 -23.85 0.43 2.46
CA VAL A 319 -22.68 0.52 3.33
C VAL A 319 -22.31 1.98 3.49
N ARG A 320 -22.12 2.41 4.74
CA ARG A 320 -21.65 3.74 5.11
C ARG A 320 -20.29 3.64 5.79
N SER A 321 -19.35 4.51 5.43
CA SER A 321 -18.03 4.57 6.05
C SER A 321 -17.75 6.01 6.49
N PRO A 322 -18.18 6.40 7.70
CA PRO A 322 -17.99 7.77 8.19
C PRO A 322 -16.51 8.15 8.31
N VAL A 323 -15.67 7.17 8.64
CA VAL A 323 -14.20 7.24 8.69
C VAL A 323 -13.61 5.94 8.14
N PRO A 324 -12.33 5.91 7.71
CA PRO A 324 -11.70 4.71 7.16
C PRO A 324 -11.73 3.49 8.10
N GLU A 325 -11.66 3.73 9.41
CA GLU A 325 -11.61 2.70 10.44
C GLU A 325 -12.99 2.21 10.88
N ARG A 326 -14.09 2.69 10.28
CA ARG A 326 -15.45 2.35 10.68
C ARG A 326 -16.37 2.09 9.50
N VAL A 327 -17.11 0.99 9.57
CA VAL A 327 -18.11 0.59 8.57
C VAL A 327 -19.45 0.37 9.26
N GLU A 328 -20.51 0.91 8.68
CA GLU A 328 -21.88 0.79 9.17
C GLU A 328 -22.78 0.22 8.06
N ILE A 329 -23.60 -0.77 8.41
CA ILE A 329 -24.48 -1.48 7.48
C ILE A 329 -25.84 -1.65 8.14
N ASP A 330 -26.88 -1.11 7.52
CA ASP A 330 -28.26 -1.31 7.98
C ASP A 330 -28.84 -2.58 7.34
N VAL A 331 -29.45 -3.43 8.16
CA VAL A 331 -29.85 -4.79 7.80
C VAL A 331 -31.28 -5.04 8.28
N HIS A 332 -32.13 -5.46 7.35
CA HIS A 332 -33.47 -5.99 7.64
C HIS A 332 -33.52 -7.48 7.31
N ALA A 333 -33.54 -8.37 8.30
CA ALA A 333 -33.57 -9.81 8.05
C ALA A 333 -34.95 -10.40 8.36
N GLU A 334 -35.57 -11.07 7.41
CA GLU A 334 -36.88 -11.75 7.62
C GLU A 334 -36.71 -13.17 8.17
N GLU A 335 -35.54 -13.76 7.95
CA GLU A 335 -35.19 -15.12 8.35
C GLU A 335 -33.75 -15.16 8.88
N PRO A 336 -33.32 -16.24 9.56
CA PRO A 336 -31.93 -16.40 9.95
C PRO A 336 -31.01 -16.16 8.76
N SER A 337 -30.09 -15.19 8.88
CA SER A 337 -29.32 -14.66 7.76
C SER A 337 -27.90 -14.34 8.18
N PHE A 338 -27.04 -14.05 7.20
CA PHE A 338 -25.70 -13.54 7.46
C PHE A 338 -25.34 -12.44 6.48
N VAL A 339 -24.53 -11.50 6.96
CA VAL A 339 -23.93 -10.44 6.14
C VAL A 339 -22.58 -10.91 5.65
N VAL A 340 -22.36 -10.83 4.34
CA VAL A 340 -21.04 -10.98 3.72
C VAL A 340 -20.55 -9.62 3.29
N ILE A 341 -19.32 -9.28 3.65
CA ILE A 341 -18.68 -8.01 3.31
C ILE A 341 -17.47 -8.34 2.46
N SER A 342 -17.38 -7.72 1.28
CA SER A 342 -16.25 -7.89 0.35
C SER A 342 -15.00 -7.17 0.87
N GLN A 343 -14.55 -7.50 2.07
CA GLN A 343 -13.45 -6.87 2.79
C GLN A 343 -12.56 -7.97 3.37
N LEU A 344 -11.25 -7.74 3.49
CA LEU A 344 -10.34 -8.75 4.02
C LEU A 344 -10.73 -9.13 5.46
N ASP A 345 -10.85 -10.43 5.71
CA ASP A 345 -10.89 -10.97 7.07
C ASP A 345 -9.55 -10.68 7.74
N TYR A 346 -9.55 -9.68 8.61
CA TYR A 346 -8.36 -9.24 9.33
C TYR A 346 -8.66 -9.22 10.83
N PRO A 347 -7.79 -9.80 11.68
CA PRO A 347 -8.10 -10.04 13.09
C PRO A 347 -8.36 -8.79 13.94
N GLU A 348 -7.96 -7.61 13.48
CA GLU A 348 -8.17 -6.36 14.23
C GLU A 348 -9.53 -5.68 13.97
N TRP A 349 -10.36 -6.24 13.08
CA TRP A 349 -11.74 -5.81 12.99
C TRP A 349 -12.54 -6.34 14.18
N ARG A 350 -13.38 -5.47 14.73
CA ARG A 350 -14.40 -5.81 15.72
C ARG A 350 -15.75 -5.49 15.14
N ALA A 351 -16.72 -6.38 15.32
CA ALA A 351 -18.07 -6.17 14.87
C ALA A 351 -19.05 -6.13 16.05
N ARG A 352 -20.07 -5.27 15.94
CA ARG A 352 -21.15 -5.14 16.92
C ARG A 352 -22.47 -4.94 16.20
N TRP A 353 -23.51 -5.56 16.73
CA TRP A 353 -24.89 -5.37 16.31
C TRP A 353 -25.56 -4.38 17.24
N LYS A 354 -26.27 -3.40 16.68
CA LYS A 354 -27.17 -2.51 17.42
C LYS A 354 -28.59 -2.75 16.92
N GLY A 355 -29.48 -3.11 17.85
CA GLY A 355 -30.88 -3.39 17.54
C GLY A 355 -31.81 -2.94 18.67
N PRO A 356 -33.09 -3.35 18.65
CA PRO A 356 -34.09 -2.93 19.63
C PRO A 356 -33.74 -3.36 21.06
N ASN A 357 -33.00 -4.46 21.21
CA ASN A 357 -32.58 -5.03 22.50
C ASN A 357 -31.18 -4.54 22.95
N GLY A 358 -30.70 -3.43 22.38
CA GLY A 358 -29.38 -2.86 22.70
C GLY A 358 -28.26 -3.34 21.79
N GLU A 359 -27.02 -3.15 22.27
CA GLU A 359 -25.80 -3.55 21.54
C GLU A 359 -25.36 -4.97 21.93
N ARG A 360 -24.93 -5.75 20.93
CA ARG A 360 -24.41 -7.11 21.11
C ARG A 360 -23.10 -7.28 20.33
N PRO A 361 -22.08 -7.95 20.87
CA PRO A 361 -20.88 -8.28 20.09
C PRO A 361 -21.24 -9.20 18.92
N ALA A 362 -20.54 -9.06 17.81
CA ALA A 362 -20.72 -9.90 16.63
C ALA A 362 -19.43 -10.64 16.29
N THR A 363 -19.54 -11.93 15.99
CA THR A 363 -18.40 -12.75 15.59
C THR A 363 -18.16 -12.57 14.09
N ILE A 364 -16.93 -12.19 13.74
CA ILE A 364 -16.48 -12.14 12.34
C ILE A 364 -15.91 -13.52 11.99
N GLU A 365 -16.45 -14.12 10.95
CA GLU A 365 -15.99 -15.38 10.38
C GLU A 365 -15.50 -15.19 8.95
N ARG A 366 -14.78 -16.19 8.44
CA ARG A 366 -14.28 -16.21 7.07
C ARG A 366 -15.36 -16.62 6.07
N ALA A 367 -15.55 -15.81 5.04
CA ALA A 367 -16.24 -16.17 3.80
C ALA A 367 -15.22 -16.43 2.69
N PHE A 368 -15.45 -17.46 1.88
CA PHE A 368 -14.63 -17.80 0.72
C PHE A 368 -13.13 -17.99 1.02
N GLY A 369 -12.80 -18.35 2.26
CA GLY A 369 -11.41 -18.52 2.67
C GLY A 369 -10.79 -19.74 2.05
N HIS A 370 -9.56 -19.60 1.55
CA HIS A 370 -8.70 -20.75 1.26
C HIS A 370 -7.59 -20.86 2.31
N ASP A 371 -7.08 -22.07 2.44
CA ASP A 371 -5.90 -22.42 3.20
C ASP A 371 -4.65 -21.56 2.90
N SER A 372 -4.60 -20.96 1.70
CA SER A 372 -3.49 -20.12 1.23
C SER A 372 -3.67 -18.63 1.55
N GLY A 373 -4.67 -18.28 2.34
CA GLY A 373 -4.99 -16.90 2.69
C GLY A 373 -6.00 -16.27 1.74
N GLY A 374 -6.48 -15.11 2.18
CA GLY A 374 -7.52 -14.36 1.51
C GLY A 374 -8.93 -14.91 1.80
N ALA A 375 -9.68 -14.21 2.66
CA ALA A 375 -11.08 -14.48 2.93
C ALA A 375 -11.85 -13.16 3.09
N TRP A 376 -13.12 -13.16 2.69
CA TRP A 376 -14.05 -12.10 3.04
C TRP A 376 -14.55 -12.23 4.47
N GLN A 377 -15.19 -11.19 4.97
CA GLN A 377 -15.83 -11.20 6.28
C GLN A 377 -17.27 -11.69 6.17
N ARG A 378 -17.67 -12.53 7.13
CA ARG A 378 -19.01 -13.08 7.27
C ARG A 378 -19.48 -12.91 8.70
N ILE A 379 -20.66 -12.35 8.89
CA ILE A 379 -21.19 -12.04 10.23
C ILE A 379 -22.65 -12.50 10.29
N ALA A 380 -22.97 -13.39 11.22
CA ALA A 380 -24.35 -13.85 11.42
C ALA A 380 -25.21 -12.72 11.98
N VAL A 381 -26.41 -12.56 11.41
CA VAL A 381 -27.44 -11.67 11.98
C VAL A 381 -28.01 -12.37 13.22
N PRO A 382 -28.16 -11.69 14.38
CA PRO A 382 -28.50 -12.35 15.63
C PRO A 382 -29.84 -13.09 15.58
N GLU A 383 -30.85 -12.44 15.00
CA GLU A 383 -32.23 -12.91 14.85
C GLU A 383 -32.91 -12.08 13.75
N PRO A 384 -34.01 -12.56 13.15
CA PRO A 384 -34.81 -11.75 12.22
C PRO A 384 -35.21 -10.40 12.83
N GLY A 385 -35.14 -9.33 12.06
CA GLY A 385 -35.47 -7.97 12.46
C GLY A 385 -34.57 -6.90 11.84
N ASP A 386 -34.73 -5.68 12.34
CA ASP A 386 -33.93 -4.51 11.96
C ASP A 386 -32.69 -4.37 12.85
N TRP A 387 -31.52 -4.30 12.22
CA TRP A 387 -30.22 -4.24 12.86
C TRP A 387 -29.29 -3.27 12.14
N THR A 388 -28.43 -2.59 12.90
CA THR A 388 -27.26 -1.90 12.34
C THR A 388 -26.00 -2.64 12.76
N LEU A 389 -25.25 -3.13 11.78
CA LEU A 389 -23.92 -3.69 11.96
C LEU A 389 -22.90 -2.56 11.96
N THR A 390 -22.09 -2.48 13.01
CA THR A 390 -20.92 -1.59 13.06
C THR A 390 -19.65 -2.42 13.11
N LEU A 391 -18.72 -2.15 12.20
CA LEU A 391 -17.36 -2.69 12.25
C LEU A 391 -16.39 -1.56 12.56
N GLU A 392 -15.47 -1.80 13.49
CA GLU A 392 -14.42 -0.87 13.89
C GLU A 392 -13.06 -1.55 13.79
N PHE A 393 -12.10 -0.89 13.15
CA PHE A 393 -10.73 -1.34 13.01
C PHE A 393 -9.88 -0.81 14.16
N GLU A 394 -9.24 -1.71 14.91
CA GLU A 394 -8.45 -1.30 16.08
C GLU A 394 -7.09 -0.68 15.71
N GLY A 395 -6.42 -1.12 14.65
CA GLY A 395 -5.09 -0.62 14.25
C GLY A 395 -4.04 -0.78 15.36
N GLN A 396 -4.03 -1.92 16.04
CA GLN A 396 -3.10 -2.18 17.14
C GLN A 396 -1.66 -2.29 16.62
N ASP A 397 -1.45 -2.95 15.48
CA ASP A 397 -0.17 -3.00 14.77
C ASP A 397 0.41 -1.60 14.47
N VAL A 398 -0.42 -0.67 13.99
CA VAL A 398 -0.05 0.72 13.72
C VAL A 398 0.32 1.43 15.02
N ARG A 399 -0.49 1.27 16.06
CA ARG A 399 -0.23 1.88 17.38
C ARG A 399 1.05 1.36 18.01
N ASP A 400 1.32 0.07 17.91
CA ASP A 400 2.54 -0.54 18.44
C ASP A 400 3.76 -0.13 17.61
N GLY A 401 3.63 -0.07 16.28
CA GLY A 401 4.65 0.50 15.39
C GLY A 401 5.00 1.95 15.72
N LEU A 402 3.99 2.78 16.03
CA LEU A 402 4.18 4.16 16.48
C LEU A 402 4.89 4.23 17.84
N LYS A 403 4.52 3.39 18.81
CA LYS A 403 5.21 3.31 20.12
C LYS A 403 6.67 2.92 19.96
N VAL A 404 6.96 1.87 19.19
CA VAL A 404 8.33 1.41 18.91
C VAL A 404 9.13 2.52 18.23
N SER A 405 8.54 3.20 17.24
CA SER A 405 9.17 4.35 16.58
C SER A 405 9.44 5.49 17.56
N GLY A 406 8.48 5.83 18.42
CA GLY A 406 8.64 6.86 19.45
C GLY A 406 9.73 6.52 20.46
N LEU A 407 9.78 5.26 20.94
CA LEU A 407 10.82 4.79 21.84
C LEU A 407 12.21 4.84 21.18
N ALA A 408 12.32 4.45 19.90
CA ALA A 408 13.55 4.54 19.15
C ALA A 408 14.06 5.99 19.07
N TRP A 409 13.17 6.96 18.83
CA TRP A 409 13.51 8.38 18.84
C TRP A 409 13.94 8.90 20.22
N ILE A 410 13.29 8.45 21.29
CA ILE A 410 13.67 8.81 22.66
C ILE A 410 15.07 8.26 23.00
N LEU A 411 15.31 6.97 22.75
CA LEU A 411 16.61 6.34 22.98
C LEU A 411 17.71 7.00 22.15
N TRP A 412 17.41 7.37 20.90
CA TRP A 412 18.29 8.15 20.05
C TRP A 412 18.62 9.51 20.68
N GLY A 413 17.61 10.27 21.13
CA GLY A 413 17.79 11.57 21.76
C GLY A 413 18.61 11.51 23.05
N LEU A 414 18.41 10.46 23.86
CA LEU A 414 19.19 10.21 25.08
C LEU A 414 20.64 9.86 24.76
N ALA A 415 20.88 8.95 23.80
CA ALA A 415 22.22 8.59 23.36
C ALA A 415 22.98 9.82 22.81
N TYR A 416 22.29 10.66 22.05
CA TYR A 416 22.81 11.93 21.56
C TYR A 416 23.19 12.87 22.72
N ALA A 417 22.27 13.14 23.64
CA ALA A 417 22.52 14.02 24.78
C ALA A 417 23.66 13.52 25.69
N TRP A 418 23.70 12.21 25.97
CA TRP A 418 24.78 11.60 26.74
C TRP A 418 26.13 11.73 26.04
N SER A 419 26.18 11.49 24.73
CA SER A 419 27.40 11.65 23.95
C SER A 419 27.93 13.08 24.00
N ARG A 420 27.04 14.08 24.00
CA ARG A 420 27.39 15.50 24.10
C ARG A 420 27.92 15.89 25.49
N ARG A 421 27.33 15.36 26.57
CA ARG A 421 27.80 15.61 27.95
C ARG A 421 29.21 15.06 28.18
N ARG A 422 29.44 13.81 27.78
CA ARG A 422 30.78 13.21 27.88
C ARG A 422 31.81 14.01 27.07
N TRP A 423 31.38 14.55 25.93
CA TRP A 423 32.18 15.45 25.11
C TRP A 423 32.59 16.75 25.79
N SER A 424 31.71 17.35 26.61
CA SER A 424 32.06 18.56 27.37
C SER A 424 33.03 18.28 28.52
N GLU A 425 32.93 17.12 29.16
CA GLU A 425 33.83 16.73 30.25
C GLU A 425 35.25 16.48 29.75
N ASP A 426 35.41 15.83 28.60
CA ASP A 426 36.72 15.57 27.99
C ASP A 426 37.39 16.86 27.44
N ARG A 427 36.66 17.96 27.25
CA ARG A 427 37.23 19.27 26.86
C ARG A 427 37.71 20.11 28.04
N LEU A 428 37.20 19.83 29.23
CA LEU A 428 37.57 20.52 30.46
C LEU A 428 38.77 19.87 31.16
N ARG A 429 39.11 18.64 30.77
CA ARG A 429 40.34 17.94 31.14
C ARG A 429 41.39 18.12 30.07
#